data_AF-A0A7C4IJE7-F1
#
_entry.id   AF-A0A7C4IJE7-F1
#
_cell.length_a   1.000
_cell.length_b   1.000
_cell.length_c   1.000
_cell.angle_alpha   90.00
_cell.angle_beta   90.00
_cell.angle_gamma   90.00
#
_symmetry.space_group_name_H-M   'P 1'
#
loop_
_entity.id
_entity.type
_entity.pdbx_description
1 polymer ?
#
loop_
_entity_poly.entity_id
_entity_poly.type
_entity_poly.pdbx_seq_one_letter_code
_entity_poly.pdbx_strand_id
1 'polypeptide(L)'
;MNDRAAVCLLAGLLALSAAAHAQDRVLSAKSGQVDVKLFIPEETKVLRGLLIHAANYTMNPQDRWAELCRAMGWAHVALNIDRNANNRPTKLRQAMDEMLKQWAAEAGHPELPNLPLMGVGHSAGGMVTPTMLKTPERTVTSCVSCGWIADPKKTAPGTENIPMLFTIGAINDAFNMVPGVEGNFYPARLAGRPWALGFMWDAAHDFANSATLFVPWTVAVYNARVPADWDPLAGPPKLRDIRLEDGYLGDCTTWDTTWPTISRYAQFKGDISRTVWLPDQATAFVWRAFQSKGAPVVLQAAAEDGSARLGEYKPKAERGMMVNPGIAIVMEVSVAEGTAIRRVQFYEGDRLLGESAAAPWRFVWRDVKPGAHAVLATWEAADGKPGTTTPALVVVRGKAR
;
A
#
# COMPACT_ATOMS: atom_id res chain seq x y z
N MET A 1 -24.17 -45.41 -71.79
CA MET A 1 -24.24 -43.93 -71.91
C MET A 1 -25.18 -43.49 -70.80
N ASN A 2 -24.70 -43.31 -69.56
CA ASN A 2 -23.72 -42.33 -69.07
C ASN A 2 -24.20 -40.90 -69.25
N ASP A 3 -24.61 -40.31 -68.13
CA ASP A 3 -24.59 -38.88 -67.89
C ASP A 3 -23.86 -38.62 -66.56
N ARG A 4 -23.26 -37.45 -66.36
CA ARG A 4 -22.40 -37.16 -65.18
C ARG A 4 -22.82 -35.87 -64.49
N ALA A 5 -23.53 -35.99 -63.37
CA ALA A 5 -23.75 -34.88 -62.46
C ALA A 5 -22.46 -34.55 -61.68
N ALA A 6 -22.11 -33.26 -61.61
CA ALA A 6 -21.07 -32.74 -60.73
C ALA A 6 -21.70 -32.04 -59.53
N VAL A 7 -21.21 -32.31 -58.32
CA VAL A 7 -21.66 -31.67 -57.08
C VAL A 7 -20.47 -31.04 -56.38
N CYS A 8 -20.45 -29.71 -56.32
CA CYS A 8 -19.48 -28.97 -55.51
C CYS A 8 -19.98 -28.86 -54.07
N LEU A 9 -19.26 -29.42 -53.10
CA LEU A 9 -19.48 -29.11 -51.69
C LEU A 9 -18.86 -27.74 -51.37
N LEU A 10 -19.68 -26.81 -50.86
CA LEU A 10 -19.16 -25.68 -50.09
C LEU A 10 -18.86 -26.14 -48.65
N ALA A 11 -17.60 -26.07 -48.23
CA ALA A 11 -17.23 -26.20 -46.83
C ALA A 11 -17.34 -24.84 -46.14
N GLY A 12 -18.41 -24.64 -45.36
CA GLY A 12 -18.58 -23.43 -44.55
C GLY A 12 -17.73 -23.47 -43.28
N LEU A 13 -16.77 -22.54 -43.13
CA LEU A 13 -16.06 -22.35 -41.86
C LEU A 13 -16.98 -21.63 -40.85
N LEU A 14 -17.34 -22.33 -39.77
CA LEU A 14 -17.81 -21.69 -38.56
C LEU A 14 -16.63 -21.04 -37.84
N ALA A 15 -16.44 -19.74 -38.06
CA ALA A 15 -15.61 -18.92 -37.19
C ALA A 15 -16.32 -18.73 -35.84
N LEU A 16 -15.90 -19.46 -34.80
CA LEU A 16 -16.18 -19.04 -33.43
C LEU A 16 -15.45 -17.73 -33.20
N SER A 17 -16.18 -16.65 -32.94
CA SER A 17 -15.57 -15.43 -32.40
C SER A 17 -15.04 -15.73 -31.00
N ALA A 18 -13.73 -15.58 -30.82
CA ALA A 18 -13.20 -15.37 -29.48
C ALA A 18 -13.85 -14.08 -28.95
N ALA A 19 -14.63 -14.19 -27.87
CA ALA A 19 -15.13 -13.01 -27.18
C ALA A 19 -13.90 -12.22 -26.71
N ALA A 20 -13.75 -10.99 -27.18
CA ALA A 20 -12.66 -10.14 -26.73
C ALA A 20 -12.79 -9.96 -25.21
N HIS A 21 -11.80 -10.44 -24.46
CA HIS A 21 -11.69 -10.13 -23.04
C HIS A 21 -11.66 -8.61 -22.90
N ALA A 22 -12.55 -8.07 -22.07
CA ALA A 22 -12.52 -6.65 -21.80
C ALA A 22 -11.24 -6.32 -21.00
N GLN A 23 -10.89 -5.04 -20.98
CA GLN A 23 -9.66 -4.56 -20.35
C GLN A 23 -10.01 -3.59 -19.24
N ASP A 24 -9.16 -3.53 -18.20
CA ASP A 24 -9.33 -2.57 -17.10
C ASP A 24 -9.47 -1.14 -17.64
N ARG A 25 -10.49 -0.43 -17.18
CA ARG A 25 -10.92 0.83 -17.80
C ARG A 25 -10.13 1.97 -17.21
N VAL A 26 -9.47 2.76 -18.06
CA VAL A 26 -8.82 4.02 -17.70
C VAL A 26 -9.59 5.17 -18.32
N LEU A 27 -10.27 5.96 -17.49
CA LEU A 27 -10.95 7.19 -17.87
C LEU A 27 -10.06 8.38 -17.53
N SER A 28 -10.10 9.44 -18.35
CA SER A 28 -9.33 10.67 -18.09
C SER A 28 -10.00 11.90 -18.67
N ALA A 29 -10.07 12.97 -17.88
CA ALA A 29 -10.64 14.26 -18.27
C ALA A 29 -9.96 15.42 -17.51
N LYS A 30 -10.23 16.66 -17.93
CA LYS A 30 -9.90 17.86 -17.17
C LYS A 30 -11.16 18.43 -16.53
N SER A 31 -11.11 18.71 -15.23
CA SER A 31 -12.06 19.60 -14.55
C SER A 31 -11.30 20.87 -14.12
N GLY A 32 -11.63 22.00 -14.75
CA GLY A 32 -10.97 23.28 -14.54
C GLY A 32 -9.44 23.22 -14.74
N GLN A 33 -8.70 23.25 -13.63
CA GLN A 33 -7.22 23.21 -13.60
C GLN A 33 -6.66 21.83 -13.21
N VAL A 34 -7.51 20.81 -13.04
CA VAL A 34 -7.12 19.47 -12.57
C VAL A 34 -7.24 18.46 -13.71
N ASP A 35 -6.15 17.75 -13.98
CA ASP A 35 -6.16 16.51 -14.74
C ASP A 35 -6.59 15.36 -13.83
N VAL A 36 -7.74 14.76 -14.11
CA VAL A 36 -8.29 13.62 -13.37
C VAL A 36 -8.15 12.37 -14.21
N LYS A 37 -7.62 11.30 -13.62
CA LYS A 37 -7.69 9.93 -14.17
C LYS A 37 -8.34 8.99 -13.16
N LEU A 38 -9.11 8.03 -13.67
CA LEU A 38 -9.76 6.96 -12.91
C LEU A 38 -9.45 5.61 -13.57
N PHE A 39 -8.84 4.69 -12.83
CA PHE A 39 -8.66 3.29 -13.21
C PHE A 39 -9.68 2.42 -12.48
N ILE A 40 -10.39 1.57 -13.22
CA ILE A 40 -11.42 0.65 -12.72
C ILE A 40 -11.04 -0.78 -13.12
N PRO A 41 -10.85 -1.71 -12.16
CA PRO A 41 -10.71 -3.14 -12.44
C PRO A 41 -11.93 -3.72 -13.16
N GLU A 42 -11.74 -4.30 -14.34
CA GLU A 42 -12.84 -4.73 -15.23
C GLU A 42 -13.62 -5.96 -14.71
N GLU A 43 -13.01 -6.81 -13.89
CA GLU A 43 -13.73 -7.87 -13.13
C GLU A 43 -14.60 -7.33 -11.97
N THR A 44 -14.38 -6.09 -11.49
CA THR A 44 -15.06 -5.58 -10.28
C THR A 44 -16.40 -4.95 -10.62
N LYS A 45 -17.49 -5.71 -10.44
CA LYS A 45 -18.86 -5.27 -10.74
C LYS A 45 -19.42 -4.16 -9.82
N VAL A 46 -18.98 -4.13 -8.56
CA VAL A 46 -19.34 -3.10 -7.58
C VAL A 46 -18.08 -2.76 -6.79
N LEU A 47 -17.68 -1.50 -6.87
CA LEU A 47 -16.49 -0.98 -6.22
C LEU A 47 -16.72 -0.78 -4.72
N ARG A 48 -15.69 -1.02 -3.91
CA ARG A 48 -15.76 -0.90 -2.43
C ARG A 48 -14.86 0.18 -1.85
N GLY A 49 -14.20 0.99 -2.67
CA GLY A 49 -13.29 2.05 -2.20
C GLY A 49 -12.53 2.75 -3.31
N LEU A 50 -11.91 3.87 -2.97
CA LEU A 50 -11.07 4.67 -3.87
C LEU A 50 -9.67 4.88 -3.27
N LEU A 51 -8.65 4.38 -3.97
CA LEU A 51 -7.26 4.74 -3.71
C LEU A 51 -6.98 6.07 -4.42
N ILE A 52 -6.61 7.12 -3.69
CA ILE A 52 -6.39 8.46 -4.22
C ILE A 52 -4.90 8.79 -4.25
N HIS A 53 -4.39 9.25 -5.39
CA HIS A 53 -3.12 9.99 -5.48
C HIS A 53 -3.39 11.43 -5.93
N ALA A 54 -2.61 12.38 -5.43
CA ALA A 54 -2.79 13.81 -5.72
C ALA A 54 -1.52 14.55 -6.12
N ALA A 55 -1.72 15.67 -6.82
CA ALA A 55 -0.80 16.73 -7.24
C ALA A 55 0.43 16.36 -8.09
N ASN A 56 1.01 15.17 -8.01
CA ASN A 56 2.11 14.73 -8.87
C ASN A 56 2.22 13.19 -8.90
N TYR A 57 1.36 12.51 -9.65
CA TYR A 57 1.43 11.05 -9.85
C TYR A 57 0.95 10.62 -11.25
N THR A 58 1.76 9.78 -11.89
CA THR A 58 1.49 9.16 -13.19
C THR A 58 0.88 7.78 -12.97
N MET A 59 -0.44 7.67 -13.14
CA MET A 59 -1.17 6.40 -13.08
C MET A 59 -0.64 5.38 -14.09
N ASN A 60 -0.32 4.18 -13.59
CA ASN A 60 0.09 3.02 -14.37
C ASN A 60 -0.80 1.80 -14.04
N PRO A 61 -1.67 1.34 -14.95
CA PRO A 61 -2.54 0.18 -14.74
C PRO A 61 -1.81 -1.14 -14.47
N GLN A 62 -0.50 -1.25 -14.73
CA GLN A 62 0.29 -2.46 -14.45
C GLN A 62 1.15 -2.34 -13.18
N ASP A 63 0.97 -1.32 -12.34
CA ASP A 63 1.72 -1.12 -11.08
C ASP A 63 1.05 -1.74 -9.84
N ARG A 64 1.76 -1.67 -8.71
CA ARG A 64 1.31 -2.18 -7.39
C ARG A 64 -0.02 -1.61 -6.89
N TRP A 65 -0.36 -0.38 -7.27
CA TRP A 65 -1.55 0.32 -6.81
C TRP A 65 -2.75 -0.12 -7.61
N ALA A 66 -2.57 -0.34 -8.92
CA ALA A 66 -3.56 -1.00 -9.75
C ALA A 66 -3.80 -2.45 -9.29
N GLU A 67 -2.77 -3.25 -9.03
CA GLU A 67 -2.94 -4.63 -8.51
C GLU A 67 -3.60 -4.66 -7.11
N LEU A 68 -3.26 -3.73 -6.21
CA LEU A 68 -3.96 -3.58 -4.92
C LEU A 68 -5.45 -3.25 -5.13
N CYS A 69 -5.77 -2.37 -6.09
CA CYS A 69 -7.15 -2.04 -6.43
C CYS A 69 -7.90 -3.24 -7.02
N ARG A 70 -7.27 -4.06 -7.87
CA ARG A 70 -7.85 -5.35 -8.33
C ARG A 70 -8.14 -6.29 -7.16
N ALA A 71 -7.17 -6.48 -6.26
CA ALA A 71 -7.30 -7.40 -5.14
C ALA A 71 -8.35 -6.99 -4.10
N MET A 72 -8.56 -5.68 -3.90
CA MET A 72 -9.51 -5.14 -2.91
C MET A 72 -10.87 -4.73 -3.49
N GLY A 73 -11.07 -4.84 -4.81
CA GLY A 73 -12.28 -4.34 -5.48
C GLY A 73 -12.42 -2.81 -5.38
N TRP A 74 -11.32 -2.08 -5.48
CA TRP A 74 -11.28 -0.61 -5.44
C TRP A 74 -11.01 -0.03 -6.84
N ALA A 75 -11.27 1.25 -7.01
CA ALA A 75 -10.77 2.02 -8.15
C ALA A 75 -9.66 2.99 -7.70
N HIS A 76 -8.79 3.38 -8.64
CA HIS A 76 -7.66 4.28 -8.37
C HIS A 76 -7.92 5.63 -9.04
N VAL A 77 -7.90 6.72 -8.28
CA VAL A 77 -7.95 8.09 -8.79
C VAL A 77 -6.56 8.71 -8.76
N ALA A 78 -6.14 9.33 -9.86
CA ALA A 78 -4.97 10.21 -9.91
C ALA A 78 -5.40 11.64 -10.28
N LEU A 79 -5.15 12.58 -9.38
CA LEU A 79 -5.46 14.00 -9.55
C LEU A 79 -4.15 14.78 -9.72
N ASN A 80 -3.96 15.50 -10.83
CA ASN A 80 -2.77 16.34 -11.05
C ASN A 80 -3.18 17.80 -11.27
N ILE A 81 -2.39 18.75 -10.77
CA ILE A 81 -2.65 20.19 -10.82
C ILE A 81 -1.34 20.97 -10.86
N ASP A 82 -1.31 22.12 -11.54
CA ASP A 82 -0.12 22.98 -11.58
C ASP A 82 0.38 23.35 -10.17
N ARG A 83 1.71 23.38 -9.99
CA ARG A 83 2.34 23.64 -8.69
C ARG A 83 2.09 25.05 -8.14
N ASN A 84 1.81 26.01 -9.02
CA ASN A 84 1.60 27.42 -8.72
C ASN A 84 0.13 27.78 -8.54
N ALA A 85 -0.80 26.86 -8.82
CA ALA A 85 -2.22 27.10 -8.65
C ALA A 85 -2.57 27.43 -7.18
N ASN A 86 -3.44 28.40 -6.95
CA ASN A 86 -4.00 28.67 -5.62
C ASN A 86 -5.05 27.61 -5.23
N ASN A 87 -5.32 27.47 -3.92
CA ASN A 87 -6.39 26.64 -3.34
C ASN A 87 -6.41 25.17 -3.82
N ARG A 88 -5.25 24.59 -4.11
CA ARG A 88 -5.10 23.25 -4.74
C ARG A 88 -5.95 22.15 -4.09
N PRO A 89 -5.96 21.94 -2.76
CA PRO A 89 -6.74 20.85 -2.16
C PRO A 89 -8.25 20.99 -2.38
N THR A 90 -8.77 22.21 -2.47
CA THR A 90 -10.20 22.46 -2.77
C THR A 90 -10.49 22.17 -4.24
N LYS A 91 -9.64 22.63 -5.17
CA LYS A 91 -9.81 22.35 -6.62
C LYS A 91 -9.69 20.87 -6.94
N LEU A 92 -8.65 20.21 -6.40
CA LEU A 92 -8.43 18.77 -6.49
C LEU A 92 -9.68 18.01 -6.04
N ARG A 93 -10.30 18.44 -4.94
CA ARG A 93 -11.50 17.80 -4.42
C ARG A 93 -12.74 18.03 -5.28
N GLN A 94 -12.98 19.27 -5.71
CA GLN A 94 -14.13 19.61 -6.57
C GLN A 94 -14.07 18.83 -7.89
N ALA A 95 -12.90 18.79 -8.53
CA ALA A 95 -12.67 18.02 -9.74
C ALA A 95 -12.87 16.51 -9.55
N MET A 96 -12.44 15.96 -8.40
CA MET A 96 -12.67 14.56 -8.06
C MET A 96 -14.16 14.24 -7.94
N ASP A 97 -14.92 15.02 -7.17
CA ASP A 97 -16.36 14.77 -6.96
C ASP A 97 -17.18 14.96 -8.24
N GLU A 98 -16.83 15.95 -9.06
CA GLU A 98 -17.46 16.20 -10.36
C GLU A 98 -17.24 15.02 -11.33
N MET A 99 -15.99 14.59 -11.52
CA MET A 99 -15.66 13.52 -12.45
C MET A 99 -16.13 12.14 -11.96
N LEU A 100 -16.09 11.87 -10.64
CA LEU A 100 -16.70 10.66 -10.07
C LEU A 100 -18.22 10.63 -10.30
N LYS A 101 -18.91 11.78 -10.20
CA LYS A 101 -20.35 11.88 -10.47
C LYS A 101 -20.68 11.70 -11.96
N GLN A 102 -19.87 12.25 -12.86
CA GLN A 102 -20.02 12.04 -14.30
C GLN A 102 -19.79 10.56 -14.67
N TRP A 103 -18.64 10.02 -14.26
CA TRP A 103 -18.26 8.64 -14.60
C TRP A 103 -19.08 7.58 -13.89
N ALA A 104 -19.83 7.91 -12.84
CA ALA A 104 -20.79 6.98 -12.24
C ALA A 104 -21.76 6.39 -13.28
N ALA A 105 -22.28 7.22 -14.19
CA ALA A 105 -23.15 6.78 -15.28
C ALA A 105 -22.36 6.18 -16.45
N GLU A 106 -21.32 6.86 -16.94
CA GLU A 106 -20.52 6.43 -18.10
C GLU A 106 -19.75 5.11 -17.86
N ALA A 107 -19.40 4.84 -16.61
CA ALA A 107 -18.73 3.61 -16.22
C ALA A 107 -19.71 2.48 -15.85
N GLY A 108 -20.97 2.78 -15.51
CA GLY A 108 -21.90 1.80 -14.94
C GLY A 108 -21.65 1.51 -13.45
N HIS A 109 -21.02 2.46 -12.75
CA HIS A 109 -20.65 2.36 -11.33
C HIS A 109 -21.33 3.48 -10.52
N PRO A 110 -22.65 3.40 -10.26
CA PRO A 110 -23.40 4.42 -9.52
C PRO A 110 -22.85 4.68 -8.11
N GLU A 111 -22.07 3.74 -7.55
CA GLU A 111 -21.41 3.84 -6.25
C GLU A 111 -20.21 4.80 -6.22
N LEU A 112 -19.59 5.16 -7.35
CA LEU A 112 -18.36 5.98 -7.41
C LEU A 112 -18.38 7.24 -6.52
N PRO A 113 -19.47 8.04 -6.45
CA PRO A 113 -19.54 9.23 -5.59
C PRO A 113 -19.65 8.92 -4.09
N ASN A 114 -20.01 7.69 -3.71
CA ASN A 114 -20.23 7.27 -2.32
C ASN A 114 -18.95 6.71 -1.65
N LEU A 115 -18.04 6.14 -2.44
CA LEU A 115 -16.96 5.26 -1.97
C LEU A 115 -16.07 5.87 -0.88
N PRO A 116 -15.56 5.06 0.07
CA PRO A 116 -14.54 5.50 1.03
C PRO A 116 -13.22 5.85 0.35
N LEU A 117 -12.48 6.79 0.93
CA LEU A 117 -11.24 7.37 0.38
C LEU A 117 -10.00 6.94 1.16
N MET A 118 -9.00 6.41 0.46
CA MET A 118 -7.69 6.04 1.01
C MET A 118 -6.59 6.79 0.24
N GLY A 119 -5.90 7.72 0.89
CA GLY A 119 -4.91 8.57 0.23
C GLY A 119 -3.50 7.99 0.24
N VAL A 120 -2.78 8.15 -0.87
CA VAL A 120 -1.34 7.93 -0.98
C VAL A 120 -0.70 9.14 -1.64
N GLY A 121 0.42 9.61 -1.08
CA GLY A 121 1.15 10.76 -1.60
C GLY A 121 2.64 10.70 -1.33
N HIS A 122 3.41 11.43 -2.15
CA HIS A 122 4.84 11.65 -1.95
C HIS A 122 5.18 13.13 -2.16
N SER A 123 5.98 13.72 -1.27
CA SER A 123 6.39 15.13 -1.34
C SER A 123 5.17 16.06 -1.45
N ALA A 124 5.08 16.89 -2.50
CA ALA A 124 3.91 17.73 -2.81
C ALA A 124 2.60 16.94 -2.92
N GLY A 125 2.65 15.65 -3.28
CA GLY A 125 1.50 14.75 -3.30
C GLY A 125 0.87 14.49 -1.93
N GLY A 126 1.53 14.87 -0.83
CA GLY A 126 0.92 14.97 0.50
C GLY A 126 -0.32 15.87 0.56
N MET A 127 -0.57 16.71 -0.46
CA MET A 127 -1.85 17.39 -0.66
C MET A 127 -3.06 16.46 -0.79
N VAL A 128 -2.87 15.14 -0.97
CA VAL A 128 -3.95 14.15 -0.89
C VAL A 128 -4.69 14.23 0.45
N THR A 129 -3.97 14.43 1.56
CA THR A 129 -4.56 14.55 2.90
C THR A 129 -5.55 15.73 2.99
N PRO A 130 -5.17 17.01 2.81
CA PRO A 130 -6.12 18.13 2.85
C PRO A 130 -7.16 18.15 1.71
N THR A 131 -7.04 17.28 0.70
CA THR A 131 -8.04 17.06 -0.35
C THR A 131 -9.15 16.13 0.14
N MET A 132 -8.79 14.99 0.75
CA MET A 132 -9.76 14.04 1.32
C MET A 132 -10.45 14.59 2.56
N LEU A 133 -9.71 15.25 3.46
CA LEU A 133 -10.22 15.86 4.71
C LEU A 133 -11.24 17.02 4.50
N LYS A 134 -11.70 17.25 3.26
CA LYS A 134 -12.92 18.01 2.96
C LYS A 134 -14.22 17.22 3.24
N THR A 135 -14.12 15.89 3.33
CA THR A 135 -15.14 15.00 3.91
C THR A 135 -14.43 13.98 4.81
N PRO A 136 -14.12 14.33 6.07
CA PRO A 136 -13.49 13.40 7.02
C PRO A 136 -14.31 12.11 7.20
N GLU A 137 -15.64 12.18 7.10
CA GLU A 137 -16.57 11.07 7.23
C GLU A 137 -16.46 10.02 6.11
N ARG A 138 -15.90 10.37 4.95
CA ARG A 138 -15.52 9.42 3.88
C ARG A 138 -14.05 9.03 3.89
N THR A 139 -13.20 9.68 4.71
CA THR A 139 -11.76 9.47 4.69
C THR A 139 -11.35 8.33 5.62
N VAL A 140 -10.91 7.21 5.06
CA VAL A 140 -10.48 6.01 5.80
C VAL A 140 -9.07 6.18 6.36
N THR A 141 -8.12 6.58 5.52
CA THR A 141 -6.69 6.75 5.88
C THR A 141 -5.99 7.70 4.92
N SER A 142 -4.82 8.24 5.32
CA SER A 142 -3.85 8.84 4.39
C SER A 142 -2.42 8.37 4.67
N CYS A 143 -1.67 8.04 3.63
CA CYS A 143 -0.28 7.59 3.68
C CYS A 143 0.62 8.55 2.89
N VAL A 144 1.53 9.27 3.57
CA VAL A 144 2.31 10.36 2.96
C VAL A 144 3.81 10.18 3.19
N SER A 145 4.55 10.00 2.09
CA SER A 145 6.00 9.90 2.06
C SER A 145 6.62 11.29 1.87
N CYS A 146 7.56 11.68 2.74
CA CYS A 146 8.34 12.92 2.67
C CYS A 146 7.48 14.19 2.43
N GLY A 147 6.25 14.19 2.96
CA GLY A 147 5.30 15.30 2.86
C GLY A 147 4.95 15.88 4.22
N TRP A 148 4.40 17.11 4.22
CA TRP A 148 4.17 17.87 5.46
C TRP A 148 3.22 17.16 6.43
N ILE A 149 3.75 16.81 7.61
CA ILE A 149 2.97 16.39 8.78
C ILE A 149 2.24 17.63 9.30
N ALA A 150 0.91 17.62 9.27
CA ALA A 150 0.09 18.76 9.67
C ALA A 150 0.08 18.94 11.20
N ASP A 151 0.04 20.19 11.65
CA ASP A 151 -0.22 20.52 13.06
C ASP A 151 -1.63 20.02 13.47
N PRO A 152 -1.75 19.09 14.44
CA PRO A 152 -3.03 18.50 14.84
C PRO A 152 -3.98 19.51 15.51
N LYS A 153 -3.50 20.70 15.89
CA LYS A 153 -4.34 21.80 16.41
C LYS A 153 -4.94 22.65 15.28
N LYS A 154 -4.51 22.46 14.04
CA LYS A 154 -4.98 23.17 12.83
C LYS A 154 -5.80 22.29 11.89
N THR A 155 -6.02 21.02 12.22
CA THR A 155 -6.93 20.14 11.49
C THR A 155 -8.40 20.47 11.80
N ALA A 156 -9.31 20.19 10.88
CA ALA A 156 -10.74 20.38 11.10
C ALA A 156 -11.30 19.39 12.14
N PRO A 157 -12.43 19.70 12.82
CA PRO A 157 -13.15 18.72 13.64
C PRO A 157 -13.60 17.50 12.81
N GLY A 158 -13.67 16.33 13.46
CA GLY A 158 -13.95 15.05 12.81
C GLY A 158 -12.71 14.38 12.21
N THR A 159 -11.52 14.95 12.38
CA THR A 159 -10.25 14.38 11.90
C THR A 159 -9.45 13.67 13.00
N GLU A 160 -9.95 13.72 14.23
CA GLU A 160 -9.33 13.20 15.45
C GLU A 160 -9.04 11.71 15.33
N ASN A 161 -9.96 10.97 14.72
CA ASN A 161 -9.92 9.51 14.65
C ASN A 161 -9.61 8.95 13.25
N ILE A 162 -9.00 9.75 12.37
CA ILE A 162 -8.54 9.32 11.05
C ILE A 162 -7.08 8.86 11.15
N PRO A 163 -6.78 7.58 10.91
CA PRO A 163 -5.40 7.11 10.90
C PRO A 163 -4.60 7.72 9.76
N MET A 164 -3.36 8.10 10.06
CA MET A 164 -2.43 8.64 9.07
C MET A 164 -1.05 8.02 9.28
N LEU A 165 -0.43 7.58 8.18
CA LEU A 165 0.91 7.02 8.18
C LEU A 165 1.84 7.97 7.41
N PHE A 166 2.95 8.31 8.03
CA PHE A 166 4.01 9.11 7.42
C PHE A 166 5.26 8.26 7.22
N THR A 167 5.98 8.45 6.13
CA THR A 167 7.36 7.95 5.99
C THR A 167 8.28 9.11 5.68
N ILE A 168 9.42 9.19 6.38
CA ILE A 168 10.33 10.34 6.33
C ILE A 168 11.75 9.83 6.14
N GLY A 169 12.54 10.44 5.25
CA GLY A 169 13.96 10.15 5.12
C GLY A 169 14.73 10.53 6.39
N ALA A 170 15.64 9.67 6.82
CA ALA A 170 16.49 9.94 8.00
C ALA A 170 17.58 10.99 7.71
N ILE A 171 17.93 11.23 6.45
CA ILE A 171 18.89 12.26 6.03
C ILE A 171 18.13 13.58 5.82
N ASN A 172 18.46 14.59 6.62
CA ASN A 172 17.97 15.95 6.43
C ASN A 172 18.47 16.54 5.10
N ASP A 173 17.57 17.26 4.42
CA ASP A 173 17.85 17.96 3.16
C ASP A 173 17.19 19.36 3.14
N ALA A 174 17.08 19.97 1.96
CA ALA A 174 16.47 21.29 1.78
C ALA A 174 14.97 21.38 2.15
N PHE A 175 14.23 20.27 2.22
CA PHE A 175 12.84 20.26 2.71
C PHE A 175 12.75 20.15 4.23
N ASN A 176 13.82 19.69 4.90
CA ASN A 176 13.98 19.65 6.36
C ASN A 176 12.75 19.07 7.08
N MET A 177 12.41 17.82 6.75
CA MET A 177 11.15 17.18 7.18
C MET A 177 11.14 16.73 8.65
N VAL A 178 12.32 16.46 9.24
CA VAL A 178 12.44 15.86 10.59
C VAL A 178 11.87 16.75 11.72
N PRO A 179 12.06 18.09 11.74
CA PRO A 179 11.36 18.98 12.67
C PRO A 179 9.82 18.85 12.68
N GLY A 180 9.19 18.39 11.60
CA GLY A 180 7.76 18.08 11.57
C GLY A 180 7.35 16.90 12.46
N VAL A 181 8.29 16.01 12.77
CA VAL A 181 8.07 14.87 13.67
C VAL A 181 8.00 15.35 15.12
N GLU A 182 8.99 16.10 15.60
CA GLU A 182 8.98 16.68 16.95
C GLU A 182 7.87 17.74 17.12
N GLY A 183 7.67 18.60 16.13
CA GLY A 183 6.72 19.71 16.19
C GLY A 183 5.25 19.30 16.06
N ASN A 184 4.93 18.26 15.27
CA ASN A 184 3.54 17.89 14.95
C ASN A 184 3.22 16.42 15.23
N PHE A 185 4.09 15.45 14.90
CA PHE A 185 3.77 14.02 15.04
C PHE A 185 3.68 13.57 16.51
N TYR A 186 4.71 13.79 17.33
CA TYR A 186 4.65 13.37 18.73
C TYR A 186 3.56 14.11 19.54
N PRO A 187 3.30 15.42 19.32
CA PRO A 187 2.12 16.09 19.87
C PRO A 187 0.79 15.50 19.38
N ALA A 188 0.68 15.02 18.15
CA ALA A 188 -0.51 14.31 17.65
C ALA A 188 -0.69 12.96 18.36
N ARG A 189 0.39 12.21 18.57
CA ARG A 189 0.38 10.94 19.32
C ARG A 189 -0.02 11.12 20.78
N LEU A 190 0.50 12.15 21.44
CA LEU A 190 0.08 12.56 22.80
C LEU A 190 -1.39 13.00 22.85
N ALA A 191 -1.88 13.64 21.79
CA ALA A 191 -3.30 14.00 21.61
C ALA A 191 -4.18 12.83 21.12
N GLY A 192 -3.73 11.58 21.23
CA GLY A 192 -4.52 10.39 20.93
C GLY A 192 -4.78 10.12 19.43
N ARG A 193 -4.15 10.86 18.50
CA ARG A 193 -4.33 10.61 17.06
C ARG A 193 -3.77 9.21 16.70
N PRO A 194 -4.52 8.36 15.96
CA PRO A 194 -4.10 7.01 15.57
C PRO A 194 -3.08 7.03 14.42
N TRP A 195 -1.94 7.68 14.63
CA TRP A 195 -0.93 7.96 13.59
C TRP A 195 0.30 7.06 13.69
N ALA A 196 0.96 6.83 12.56
CA ALA A 196 2.21 6.09 12.43
C ALA A 196 3.29 6.84 11.66
N LEU A 197 4.54 6.44 11.90
CA LEU A 197 5.74 7.00 11.31
C LEU A 197 6.73 5.88 10.98
N GLY A 198 7.32 5.90 9.79
CA GLY A 198 8.45 5.04 9.45
C GLY A 198 9.63 5.89 8.98
N PHE A 199 10.78 5.78 9.65
CA PHE A 199 12.01 6.39 9.15
C PHE A 199 12.64 5.51 8.08
N MET A 200 12.94 6.13 6.94
CA MET A 200 13.67 5.51 5.84
C MET A 200 15.15 5.82 6.05
N TRP A 201 15.85 4.88 6.69
CA TRP A 201 17.29 4.96 6.92
C TRP A 201 18.04 5.17 5.60
N ASP A 202 19.09 5.98 5.64
CA ASP A 202 19.98 6.32 4.51
C ASP A 202 19.30 6.92 3.26
N ALA A 203 18.01 7.28 3.38
CA ALA A 203 17.23 8.02 2.41
C ALA A 203 17.01 9.48 2.86
N ALA A 204 16.82 10.37 1.89
CA ALA A 204 16.44 11.77 2.09
C ALA A 204 14.99 11.96 1.61
N HIS A 205 14.73 12.92 0.71
CA HIS A 205 13.41 13.18 0.13
C HIS A 205 12.96 12.14 -0.92
N ASP A 206 13.45 10.91 -0.81
CA ASP A 206 13.14 9.79 -1.70
C ASP A 206 11.78 9.14 -1.33
N PHE A 207 11.08 8.51 -2.27
CA PHE A 207 9.94 7.64 -1.91
C PHE A 207 10.40 6.33 -1.27
N ALA A 208 11.56 5.83 -1.69
CA ALA A 208 12.24 4.66 -1.15
C ALA A 208 11.28 3.48 -0.89
N ASN A 209 11.40 2.80 0.24
CA ASN A 209 10.63 1.58 0.49
C ASN A 209 9.17 1.81 0.95
N SER A 210 8.67 3.05 0.96
CA SER A 210 7.40 3.45 1.61
C SER A 210 6.20 2.53 1.31
N ALA A 211 6.10 2.02 0.08
CA ALA A 211 5.01 1.13 -0.34
C ALA A 211 4.88 -0.14 0.53
N THR A 212 5.99 -0.69 1.04
CA THR A 212 5.96 -1.90 1.88
C THR A 212 5.16 -1.73 3.16
N LEU A 213 5.18 -0.53 3.76
CA LEU A 213 4.41 -0.20 4.96
C LEU A 213 3.03 0.39 4.61
N PHE A 214 2.93 1.15 3.52
CA PHE A 214 1.68 1.79 3.09
C PHE A 214 0.60 0.79 2.68
N VAL A 215 0.96 -0.29 1.99
CA VAL A 215 0.01 -1.32 1.54
C VAL A 215 -0.69 -2.03 2.70
N PRO A 216 0.01 -2.71 3.64
CA PRO A 216 -0.65 -3.40 4.75
C PRO A 216 -1.40 -2.43 5.66
N TRP A 217 -0.84 -1.25 5.94
CA TRP A 217 -1.53 -0.20 6.68
C TRP A 217 -2.88 0.18 6.05
N THR A 218 -2.91 0.40 4.73
CA THR A 218 -4.12 0.82 4.02
C THR A 218 -5.20 -0.25 4.06
N VAL A 219 -4.81 -1.52 3.88
CA VAL A 219 -5.72 -2.67 3.96
C VAL A 219 -6.23 -2.87 5.40
N ALA A 220 -5.36 -2.81 6.40
CA ALA A 220 -5.72 -3.00 7.80
C ALA A 220 -6.67 -1.89 8.31
N VAL A 221 -6.37 -0.62 8.04
CA VAL A 221 -7.25 0.50 8.42
C VAL A 221 -8.57 0.48 7.65
N TYR A 222 -8.58 0.05 6.38
CA TYR A 222 -9.81 -0.17 5.63
C TYR A 222 -10.68 -1.25 6.29
N ASN A 223 -10.11 -2.42 6.60
CA ASN A 223 -10.84 -3.53 7.21
C ASN A 223 -11.36 -3.20 8.62
N ALA A 224 -10.63 -2.38 9.38
CA ALA A 224 -11.08 -1.89 10.67
C ALA A 224 -12.27 -0.91 10.53
N ARG A 225 -12.19 0.05 9.60
CA ARG A 225 -13.11 1.20 9.53
C ARG A 225 -14.30 1.02 8.60
N VAL A 226 -14.20 0.25 7.52
CA VAL A 226 -15.32 0.02 6.60
C VAL A 226 -16.10 -1.22 7.05
N PRO A 227 -17.44 -1.16 7.23
CA PRO A 227 -18.22 -2.36 7.53
C PRO A 227 -18.15 -3.38 6.39
N ALA A 228 -17.94 -4.66 6.71
CA ALA A 228 -17.88 -5.72 5.69
C ALA A 228 -19.25 -5.93 5.02
N ASP A 229 -20.29 -5.75 5.82
CA ASP A 229 -21.72 -5.77 5.53
C ASP A 229 -22.27 -4.49 4.85
N TRP A 230 -21.44 -3.45 4.66
CA TRP A 230 -21.86 -2.26 3.92
C TRP A 230 -22.06 -2.55 2.42
N ASP A 231 -23.19 -2.09 1.89
CA ASP A 231 -23.53 -2.06 0.47
C ASP A 231 -23.13 -0.71 -0.17
N PRO A 232 -22.19 -0.67 -1.13
CA PRO A 232 -21.81 0.55 -1.83
C PRO A 232 -22.93 1.23 -2.64
N LEU A 233 -23.94 0.46 -3.06
CA LEU A 233 -25.08 0.97 -3.82
C LEU A 233 -26.08 1.73 -2.94
N ALA A 234 -26.13 1.41 -1.64
CA ALA A 234 -27.04 2.04 -0.68
C ALA A 234 -26.60 3.45 -0.19
N GLY A 235 -25.33 3.83 -0.41
CA GLY A 235 -24.79 5.13 0.01
C GLY A 235 -23.36 5.05 0.56
N PRO A 236 -22.79 6.17 1.04
CA PRO A 236 -21.46 6.18 1.66
C PRO A 236 -21.44 5.35 2.97
N PRO A 237 -20.32 4.72 3.32
CA PRO A 237 -20.24 3.92 4.53
C PRO A 237 -20.23 4.81 5.77
N LYS A 238 -20.98 4.43 6.81
CA LYS A 238 -20.70 4.94 8.16
C LYS A 238 -19.39 4.32 8.65
N LEU A 239 -18.29 5.03 8.43
CA LEU A 239 -16.97 4.57 8.90
C LEU A 239 -16.98 4.38 10.42
N ARG A 240 -16.39 3.27 10.87
CA ARG A 240 -16.17 2.99 12.28
C ARG A 240 -15.06 3.89 12.83
N ASP A 241 -15.22 4.24 14.09
CA ASP A 241 -14.17 4.84 14.91
C ASP A 241 -13.10 3.81 15.24
N ILE A 242 -11.83 4.25 15.21
CA ILE A 242 -10.71 3.49 15.76
C ILE A 242 -10.73 3.62 17.29
N ARG A 243 -10.35 2.54 17.97
CA ARG A 243 -10.04 2.51 19.40
C ARG A 243 -8.55 2.20 19.50
N LEU A 244 -7.78 3.00 20.23
CA LEU A 244 -6.32 2.84 20.27
C LEU A 244 -5.92 1.51 20.93
N GLU A 245 -6.72 1.09 21.91
CA GLU A 245 -6.52 -0.06 22.79
C GLU A 245 -6.56 -1.40 22.07
N ASP A 246 -7.30 -1.48 20.96
CA ASP A 246 -7.42 -2.68 20.13
C ASP A 246 -6.18 -2.89 19.23
N GLY A 247 -5.34 -1.87 19.08
CA GLY A 247 -4.17 -1.86 18.22
C GLY A 247 -2.85 -2.19 18.92
N TYR A 248 -1.77 -2.03 18.16
CA TYR A 248 -0.38 -2.24 18.56
C TYR A 248 0.35 -0.89 18.64
N LEU A 249 1.42 -0.84 19.44
CA LEU A 249 2.34 0.29 19.51
C LEU A 249 3.73 -0.16 19.07
N GLY A 250 4.40 0.68 18.27
CA GLY A 250 5.82 0.55 17.92
C GLY A 250 6.62 1.62 18.64
N ASP A 251 7.70 1.23 19.32
CA ASP A 251 8.46 2.11 20.21
C ASP A 251 9.63 2.79 19.46
N CYS A 252 9.48 4.09 19.19
CA CYS A 252 10.47 4.88 18.46
C CYS A 252 11.78 5.09 19.24
N THR A 253 11.84 4.79 20.55
CA THR A 253 13.10 4.84 21.31
C THR A 253 14.00 3.64 21.00
N THR A 254 13.45 2.58 20.40
CA THR A 254 14.15 1.29 20.15
C THR A 254 14.54 1.07 18.69
N TRP A 255 14.29 2.06 17.81
CA TRP A 255 14.45 1.88 16.36
C TRP A 255 15.88 1.80 15.83
N ASP A 256 16.89 2.22 16.61
CA ASP A 256 18.30 2.16 16.22
C ASP A 256 18.90 0.79 16.54
N THR A 257 18.18 -0.25 16.10
CA THR A 257 18.49 -1.65 16.35
C THR A 257 18.03 -2.50 15.17
N THR A 258 18.51 -3.74 15.12
CA THR A 258 17.95 -4.80 14.27
C THR A 258 16.58 -5.28 14.74
N TRP A 259 16.07 -4.76 15.86
CA TRP A 259 14.94 -5.31 16.61
C TRP A 259 14.00 -4.25 17.24
N PRO A 260 13.39 -3.32 16.47
CA PRO A 260 12.42 -2.37 17.03
C PRO A 260 11.33 -3.06 17.86
N THR A 261 11.04 -2.52 19.05
CA THR A 261 10.03 -3.05 19.95
C THR A 261 8.63 -2.74 19.43
N ILE A 262 7.79 -3.78 19.40
CA ILE A 262 6.34 -3.65 19.22
C ILE A 262 5.64 -4.31 20.41
N SER A 263 4.49 -3.78 20.81
CA SER A 263 3.68 -4.29 21.91
C SER A 263 2.19 -4.10 21.58
N ARG A 264 1.29 -4.82 22.25
CA ARG A 264 -0.14 -4.44 22.25
C ARG A 264 -0.33 -3.17 23.07
N TYR A 265 -1.26 -2.30 22.68
CA TYR A 265 -1.46 -1.01 23.35
C TYR A 265 -1.62 -1.14 24.88
N ALA A 266 -2.48 -2.06 25.34
CA ALA A 266 -2.69 -2.32 26.78
C ALA A 266 -1.47 -2.89 27.53
N GLN A 267 -0.51 -3.49 26.81
CA GLN A 267 0.70 -4.10 27.37
C GLN A 267 1.87 -3.13 27.47
N PHE A 268 1.90 -2.07 26.66
CA PHE A 268 2.96 -1.06 26.69
C PHE A 268 3.02 -0.30 28.02
N LYS A 269 4.23 0.14 28.40
CA LYS A 269 4.52 0.82 29.69
C LYS A 269 5.46 2.04 29.56
N GLY A 270 5.89 2.38 28.34
CA GLY A 270 6.72 3.56 28.06
C GLY A 270 5.90 4.81 27.75
N ASP A 271 6.57 5.85 27.25
CA ASP A 271 5.93 7.09 26.80
C ASP A 271 5.18 6.89 25.47
N ILE A 272 3.84 6.94 25.51
CA ILE A 272 2.97 6.79 24.34
C ILE A 272 3.23 7.90 23.30
N SER A 273 3.70 9.09 23.71
CA SER A 273 4.05 10.16 22.76
C SER A 273 5.20 9.76 21.83
N ARG A 274 6.11 8.89 22.30
CA ARG A 274 7.25 8.34 21.54
C ARG A 274 6.94 6.99 20.89
N THR A 275 5.66 6.73 20.58
CA THR A 275 5.23 5.53 19.84
C THR A 275 4.52 5.86 18.54
N VAL A 276 4.55 4.92 17.59
CA VAL A 276 3.56 4.83 16.52
C VAL A 276 2.35 4.01 17.00
N TRP A 277 1.14 4.35 16.55
CA TRP A 277 -0.01 3.45 16.64
C TRP A 277 -0.14 2.62 15.37
N LEU A 278 -0.43 1.33 15.49
CA LEU A 278 -0.47 0.35 14.41
C LEU A 278 -1.80 -0.44 14.49
N PRO A 279 -2.51 -0.63 13.37
CA PRO A 279 -3.88 -1.18 13.39
C PRO A 279 -3.96 -2.66 13.79
N ASP A 280 -2.94 -3.45 13.44
CA ASP A 280 -2.91 -4.89 13.69
C ASP A 280 -1.47 -5.41 13.85
N GLN A 281 -1.36 -6.70 14.17
CA GLN A 281 -0.08 -7.38 14.36
C GLN A 281 0.73 -7.49 13.06
N ALA A 282 0.06 -7.71 11.92
CA ALA A 282 0.70 -7.79 10.61
C ALA A 282 1.42 -6.48 10.26
N THR A 283 0.74 -5.34 10.39
CA THR A 283 1.31 -4.01 10.16
C THR A 283 2.40 -3.69 11.19
N ALA A 284 2.30 -4.19 12.42
CA ALA A 284 3.34 -4.04 13.43
C ALA A 284 4.61 -4.85 13.12
N PHE A 285 4.49 -6.08 12.58
CA PHE A 285 5.63 -6.86 12.10
C PHE A 285 6.31 -6.17 10.91
N VAL A 286 5.52 -5.67 9.95
CA VAL A 286 6.06 -4.91 8.81
C VAL A 286 6.71 -3.59 9.27
N TRP A 287 6.14 -2.89 10.26
CA TRP A 287 6.78 -1.69 10.84
C TRP A 287 8.11 -2.04 11.50
N ARG A 288 8.18 -3.08 12.34
CA ARG A 288 9.44 -3.56 12.93
C ARG A 288 10.49 -3.85 11.85
N ALA A 289 10.09 -4.51 10.76
CA ALA A 289 10.97 -4.77 9.62
C ALA A 289 11.43 -3.49 8.92
N PHE A 290 10.49 -2.62 8.56
CA PHE A 290 10.74 -1.34 7.88
C PHE A 290 11.69 -0.45 8.67
N GLN A 291 11.49 -0.43 9.99
CA GLN A 291 12.14 0.47 10.92
C GLN A 291 13.48 -0.08 11.45
N SER A 292 13.81 -1.34 11.19
CA SER A 292 15.07 -1.97 11.60
C SER A 292 16.29 -1.35 10.91
N LYS A 293 17.42 -1.29 11.63
CA LYS A 293 18.67 -0.68 11.18
C LYS A 293 19.85 -1.65 11.36
N GLY A 294 20.81 -1.60 10.44
CA GLY A 294 22.06 -2.37 10.55
C GLY A 294 21.92 -3.90 10.50
N ALA A 295 20.86 -4.43 9.88
CA ALA A 295 20.63 -5.87 9.79
C ALA A 295 21.74 -6.59 9.00
N PRO A 296 22.47 -7.55 9.60
CA PRO A 296 23.52 -8.32 8.90
C PRO A 296 22.93 -9.44 8.00
N VAL A 297 21.62 -9.44 7.79
CA VAL A 297 20.88 -10.45 7.03
C VAL A 297 19.93 -9.70 6.09
N VAL A 298 19.97 -10.03 4.80
CA VAL A 298 19.16 -9.39 3.76
C VAL A 298 18.28 -10.44 3.08
N LEU A 299 16.97 -10.18 3.05
CA LEU A 299 15.98 -11.00 2.37
C LEU A 299 16.18 -10.97 0.86
N GLN A 300 16.24 -12.12 0.22
CA GLN A 300 16.17 -12.30 -1.22
C GLN A 300 14.86 -13.00 -1.59
N ALA A 301 14.32 -12.69 -2.77
CA ALA A 301 13.20 -13.44 -3.33
C ALA A 301 13.24 -13.43 -4.85
N ALA A 302 12.81 -14.54 -5.45
CA ALA A 302 12.72 -14.74 -6.89
C ALA A 302 11.48 -15.58 -7.23
N ALA A 303 10.90 -15.36 -8.41
CA ALA A 303 9.93 -16.28 -8.99
C ALA A 303 10.65 -17.58 -9.38
N GLU A 304 10.02 -18.74 -9.15
CA GLU A 304 10.62 -20.06 -9.40
C GLU A 304 10.95 -20.32 -10.88
N ASP A 305 10.35 -19.57 -11.80
CA ASP A 305 10.64 -19.56 -13.25
C ASP A 305 11.72 -18.53 -13.66
N GLY A 306 12.22 -17.72 -12.73
CA GLY A 306 13.19 -16.65 -12.98
C GLY A 306 12.62 -15.37 -13.61
N SER A 307 11.31 -15.28 -13.85
CA SER A 307 10.67 -14.12 -14.52
C SER A 307 10.80 -12.80 -13.75
N ALA A 308 10.94 -12.86 -12.41
CA ALA A 308 11.09 -11.71 -11.54
C ALA A 308 11.95 -12.04 -10.32
N ARG A 309 12.64 -11.03 -9.78
CA ARG A 309 13.38 -11.11 -8.51
C ARG A 309 13.45 -9.76 -7.83
N LEU A 310 13.68 -9.75 -6.52
CA LEU A 310 14.08 -8.54 -5.81
C LEU A 310 15.45 -8.06 -6.33
N GLY A 311 15.60 -6.74 -6.41
CA GLY A 311 16.91 -6.12 -6.60
C GLY A 311 17.74 -6.11 -5.31
N GLU A 312 19.03 -5.80 -5.46
CA GLU A 312 19.91 -5.43 -4.36
C GLU A 312 19.26 -4.37 -3.45
N TYR A 313 19.46 -4.46 -2.14
CA TYR A 313 18.95 -3.43 -1.24
C TYR A 313 19.67 -2.10 -1.50
N LYS A 314 18.89 -1.08 -1.86
CA LYS A 314 19.34 0.29 -2.10
C LYS A 314 18.41 1.22 -1.32
N PRO A 315 18.87 1.91 -0.26
CA PRO A 315 18.00 2.62 0.69
C PRO A 315 17.03 3.62 0.07
N LYS A 316 17.42 4.24 -1.05
CA LYS A 316 16.62 5.25 -1.78
C LYS A 316 15.62 4.67 -2.80
N ALA A 317 15.68 3.36 -3.05
CA ALA A 317 14.84 2.68 -4.03
C ALA A 317 13.65 1.96 -3.40
N GLU A 318 12.63 1.67 -4.21
CA GLU A 318 11.55 0.77 -3.82
C GLU A 318 12.07 -0.67 -3.73
N ARG A 319 11.68 -1.41 -2.68
CA ARG A 319 12.10 -2.80 -2.48
C ARG A 319 10.95 -3.76 -2.77
N GLY A 320 10.73 -4.07 -4.05
CA GLY A 320 9.68 -4.99 -4.44
C GLY A 320 9.92 -5.71 -5.76
N MET A 321 9.02 -6.63 -6.08
CA MET A 321 9.00 -7.37 -7.35
C MET A 321 7.55 -7.65 -7.77
N MET A 322 7.34 -7.79 -9.08
CA MET A 322 6.04 -8.08 -9.68
C MET A 322 6.09 -9.47 -10.29
N VAL A 323 5.12 -10.34 -9.98
CA VAL A 323 5.12 -11.76 -10.32
C VAL A 323 3.80 -12.13 -11.02
N ASN A 324 3.87 -12.99 -12.04
CA ASN A 324 2.66 -13.48 -12.69
C ASN A 324 1.94 -14.52 -11.81
N PRO A 325 0.60 -14.63 -11.88
CA PRO A 325 -0.19 -15.53 -11.03
C PRO A 325 0.23 -17.00 -11.20
N GLY A 326 0.24 -17.74 -10.10
CA GLY A 326 0.50 -19.19 -10.09
C GLY A 326 1.97 -19.61 -10.04
N ILE A 327 2.92 -18.67 -10.18
CA ILE A 327 4.35 -18.96 -9.98
C ILE A 327 4.66 -18.98 -8.48
N ALA A 328 5.43 -19.96 -8.02
CA ALA A 328 5.91 -20.00 -6.64
C ALA A 328 7.05 -18.98 -6.41
N ILE A 329 7.14 -18.44 -5.20
CA ILE A 329 8.21 -17.51 -4.81
C ILE A 329 9.24 -18.26 -3.98
N VAL A 330 10.46 -18.36 -4.50
CA VAL A 330 11.63 -18.75 -3.72
C VAL A 330 12.01 -17.57 -2.82
N MET A 331 12.08 -17.79 -1.50
CA MET A 331 12.55 -16.81 -0.52
C MET A 331 13.81 -17.34 0.14
N GLU A 332 14.84 -16.50 0.21
CA GLU A 332 16.17 -16.85 0.74
C GLU A 332 16.69 -15.70 1.61
N VAL A 333 17.71 -15.91 2.44
CA VAL A 333 18.45 -14.79 3.04
C VAL A 333 19.95 -14.91 2.80
N SER A 334 20.55 -13.80 2.36
CA SER A 334 22.00 -13.63 2.33
C SER A 334 22.46 -13.09 3.68
N VAL A 335 23.39 -13.78 4.32
CA VAL A 335 23.94 -13.49 5.66
C VAL A 335 25.35 -12.91 5.49
N ALA A 336 25.66 -11.82 6.19
CA ALA A 336 26.96 -11.18 6.16
C ALA A 336 28.06 -12.07 6.79
N GLU A 337 29.29 -11.94 6.30
CA GLU A 337 30.44 -12.71 6.79
C GLU A 337 30.63 -12.57 8.31
N GLY A 338 31.02 -13.66 8.98
CA GLY A 338 31.15 -13.72 10.43
C GLY A 338 29.83 -13.79 11.23
N THR A 339 28.66 -13.62 10.59
CA THR A 339 27.37 -13.63 11.29
C THR A 339 26.84 -15.06 11.48
N ALA A 340 26.91 -15.56 12.71
CA ALA A 340 26.38 -16.88 13.07
C ALA A 340 24.86 -16.84 13.32
N ILE A 341 24.08 -17.42 12.39
CA ILE A 341 22.62 -17.58 12.48
C ILE A 341 22.27 -19.03 12.86
N ARG A 342 21.29 -19.19 13.75
CA ARG A 342 20.74 -20.47 14.21
C ARG A 342 19.49 -20.89 13.43
N ARG A 343 18.64 -19.93 13.06
CA ARG A 343 17.36 -20.16 12.36
C ARG A 343 16.94 -18.91 11.60
N VAL A 344 16.19 -19.09 10.52
CA VAL A 344 15.51 -18.05 9.75
C VAL A 344 14.04 -18.43 9.61
N GLN A 345 13.13 -17.47 9.79
CA GLN A 345 11.69 -17.66 9.65
C GLN A 345 11.13 -16.62 8.66
N PHE A 346 10.34 -17.05 7.68
CA PHE A 346 9.83 -16.21 6.60
C PHE A 346 8.34 -15.89 6.81
N TYR A 347 7.96 -14.62 6.62
CA TYR A 347 6.62 -14.11 6.93
C TYR A 347 6.01 -13.30 5.79
N GLU A 348 4.67 -13.34 5.73
CA GLU A 348 3.80 -12.33 5.12
C GLU A 348 3.12 -11.58 6.26
N GLY A 349 3.43 -10.30 6.46
CA GLY A 349 3.00 -9.59 7.67
C GLY A 349 3.53 -10.26 8.94
N ASP A 350 2.64 -10.78 9.78
CA ASP A 350 2.93 -11.63 10.94
C ASP A 350 2.63 -13.12 10.70
N ARG A 351 2.10 -13.49 9.52
CA ARG A 351 1.80 -14.86 9.15
C ARG A 351 3.07 -15.60 8.74
N LEU A 352 3.50 -16.55 9.58
CA LEU A 352 4.60 -17.46 9.27
C LEU A 352 4.27 -18.27 8.00
N LEU A 353 5.15 -18.19 7.01
CA LEU A 353 5.08 -18.98 5.76
C LEU A 353 5.86 -20.28 5.90
N GLY A 354 7.03 -20.22 6.55
CA GLY A 354 7.89 -21.36 6.83
C GLY A 354 9.21 -20.94 7.48
N GLU A 355 10.06 -21.91 7.83
CA GLU A 355 11.36 -21.65 8.46
C GLU A 355 12.48 -22.53 7.89
N SER A 356 13.72 -22.13 8.16
CA SER A 356 14.94 -22.81 7.75
C SER A 356 15.94 -22.82 8.90
N ALA A 357 16.42 -24.01 9.28
CA ALA A 357 17.30 -24.24 10.44
C ALA A 357 18.78 -24.44 10.07
N ALA A 358 19.13 -24.33 8.78
CA ALA A 358 20.49 -24.42 8.27
C ALA A 358 20.65 -23.64 6.96
N ALA A 359 21.89 -23.40 6.55
CA ALA A 359 22.19 -22.89 5.21
C ALA A 359 22.02 -23.99 4.13
N PRO A 360 21.62 -23.66 2.89
CA PRO A 360 21.18 -22.34 2.43
C PRO A 360 19.81 -21.97 3.04
N TRP A 361 19.74 -20.79 3.65
CA TRP A 361 18.58 -20.34 4.42
C TRP A 361 17.42 -20.01 3.48
N ARG A 362 16.58 -21.01 3.20
CA ARG A 362 15.69 -21.03 2.03
C ARG A 362 14.30 -21.58 2.36
N PHE A 363 13.30 -21.00 1.70
CA PHE A 363 11.91 -21.43 1.69
C PHE A 363 11.30 -21.25 0.29
N VAL A 364 10.22 -21.98 -0.03
CA VAL A 364 9.49 -21.82 -1.30
C VAL A 364 8.01 -21.64 -1.02
N TRP A 365 7.51 -20.42 -1.23
CA TRP A 365 6.11 -20.08 -1.06
C TRP A 365 5.31 -20.48 -2.29
N ARG A 366 4.45 -21.50 -2.15
CA ARG A 366 3.55 -21.98 -3.21
C ARG A 366 2.14 -21.41 -3.04
N ASP A 367 1.32 -21.56 -4.09
CA ASP A 367 -0.10 -21.19 -4.12
C ASP A 367 -0.42 -19.73 -3.77
N VAL A 368 0.53 -18.84 -4.01
CA VAL A 368 0.44 -17.40 -3.75
C VAL A 368 -0.75 -16.80 -4.52
N LYS A 369 -1.58 -16.01 -3.82
CA LYS A 369 -2.77 -15.40 -4.41
C LYS A 369 -2.43 -14.05 -5.05
N PRO A 370 -3.21 -13.57 -6.03
CA PRO A 370 -3.12 -12.18 -6.49
C PRO A 370 -3.26 -11.18 -5.34
N GLY A 371 -2.43 -10.13 -5.34
CA GLY A 371 -2.37 -9.16 -4.25
C GLY A 371 -1.00 -8.50 -4.12
N ALA A 372 -0.85 -7.68 -3.07
CA ALA A 372 0.39 -6.99 -2.75
C ALA A 372 0.81 -7.36 -1.32
N HIS A 373 1.86 -8.19 -1.23
CA HIS A 373 2.25 -8.92 -0.03
C HIS A 373 3.51 -8.30 0.58
N ALA A 374 3.38 -7.74 1.78
CA ALA A 374 4.52 -7.25 2.55
C ALA A 374 5.21 -8.43 3.24
N VAL A 375 6.38 -8.82 2.72
CA VAL A 375 7.14 -9.99 3.19
C VAL A 375 8.44 -9.58 3.88
N LEU A 376 8.84 -10.35 4.88
CA LEU A 376 10.05 -10.17 5.68
C LEU A 376 10.58 -11.51 6.17
N ALA A 377 11.82 -11.57 6.59
CA ALA A 377 12.35 -12.70 7.35
C ALA A 377 12.83 -12.23 8.73
N THR A 378 12.53 -13.00 9.76
CA THR A 378 13.25 -12.92 11.04
C THR A 378 14.36 -13.95 11.07
N TRP A 379 15.36 -13.72 11.91
CA TRP A 379 16.45 -14.65 12.15
C TRP A 379 16.66 -14.78 13.65
N GLU A 380 17.34 -15.85 14.10
CA GLU A 380 17.78 -16.02 15.48
C GLU A 380 19.30 -16.17 15.43
N ALA A 381 20.03 -15.26 16.09
CA ALA A 381 21.49 -15.36 16.14
C ALA A 381 21.94 -16.53 17.03
N ALA A 382 23.19 -16.99 16.88
CA ALA A 382 23.72 -18.10 17.68
C ALA A 382 23.79 -17.80 19.19
N ASP A 383 23.80 -16.52 19.59
CA ASP A 383 23.68 -16.07 20.98
C ASP A 383 22.22 -15.86 21.45
N GLY A 384 21.25 -16.27 20.62
CA GLY A 384 19.82 -16.25 20.92
C GLY A 384 19.13 -14.89 20.75
N LYS A 385 19.82 -13.83 20.29
CA LYS A 385 19.19 -12.51 20.09
C LYS A 385 18.02 -12.62 19.10
N PRO A 386 16.77 -12.30 19.51
CA PRO A 386 15.56 -12.47 18.68
C PRO A 386 14.98 -11.07 17.97
N GLY A 387 14.66 -10.37 15.77
CA GLY A 387 14.51 -9.20 14.84
C GLY A 387 14.63 -9.68 13.40
N THR A 388 15.03 -8.81 12.46
CA THR A 388 14.46 -8.86 11.10
C THR A 388 15.37 -8.34 9.98
N THR A 389 15.04 -8.74 8.74
CA THR A 389 15.46 -8.10 7.49
C THR A 389 14.61 -6.85 7.19
N THR A 390 15.09 -5.94 6.35
CA THR A 390 14.23 -4.94 5.67
C THR A 390 13.14 -5.64 4.83
N PRO A 391 11.87 -5.21 4.88
CA PRO A 391 10.76 -5.88 4.20
C PRO A 391 10.78 -5.60 2.70
N ALA A 392 10.14 -6.49 1.94
CA ALA A 392 9.88 -6.33 0.52
C ALA A 392 8.38 -6.35 0.22
N LEU A 393 7.98 -5.75 -0.90
CA LEU A 393 6.64 -5.89 -1.45
C LEU A 393 6.69 -6.84 -2.64
N VAL A 394 6.19 -8.07 -2.47
CA VAL A 394 5.95 -8.94 -3.61
C VAL A 394 4.52 -8.71 -4.07
N VAL A 395 4.35 -8.27 -5.32
CA VAL A 395 3.04 -8.08 -5.92
C VAL A 395 2.79 -9.22 -6.90
N VAL A 396 1.77 -10.04 -6.63
CA VAL A 396 1.31 -11.06 -7.56
C VAL A 396 0.15 -10.47 -8.36
N ARG A 397 0.27 -10.46 -9.68
CA ARG A 397 -0.76 -9.91 -10.56
C ARG A 397 -2.08 -10.66 -10.42
N GLY A 398 -3.17 -10.00 -10.82
CA GLY A 398 -4.41 -10.68 -11.20
C GLY A 398 -4.18 -11.79 -12.24
N LYS A 399 -5.20 -12.60 -12.52
CA LYS A 399 -5.16 -13.54 -13.66
C LYS A 399 -4.76 -12.77 -14.92
N ALA A 400 -3.86 -13.34 -15.74
CA ALA A 400 -3.49 -12.74 -17.01
C ALA A 400 -4.74 -12.54 -17.88
N ARG A 401 -4.90 -11.32 -18.42
CA ARG A 401 -5.93 -10.92 -19.38
C ARG A 401 -5.23 -10.33 -20.61
#